data_AF-A0A6G0FK82-F1
#
_entry.id   AF-A0A6G0FK82-F1
#
_cell.length_a   1.000
_cell.length_b   1.000
_cell.length_c   1.000
_cell.angle_alpha   90.00
_cell.angle_beta   90.00
_cell.angle_gamma   90.00
#
_symmetry.space_group_name_H-M   'P 1'
#
loop_
_entity.id
_entity.type
_entity.pdbx_description
1 polymer ?
#
loop_
_entity_poly.entity_id
_entity_poly.type
_entity_poly.pdbx_seq_one_letter_code
_entity_poly.pdbx_strand_id
1 'polypeptide(L)'
;MWHPAADDRVLARVCVEVRAGRYLGAREALAETRGDFALRAHRSLVLASEAADSDLVERWLAEEPGPEAKLLWARVAVVRALRAADAHDPRAEALERIALAACDRAARADPADPTPWVAKLAMARLHRLRDTAPRGLLTAPPGPWRLFAHVLSLDPWHREAHHRFLACFLPRHGGSLTAAWDVAAFLGQRAPAGSALGLLPLVALVACYDPSRLLADRVWEQPQWRATAVALHRDWLPTVADYAFTPVLDLAYLAHALVMARRAEEARTAFTAMGPYASRMPWAVFGDPADELSRARRACGLPVPGA
;
A
#
# COMPACT_ATOMS: atom_id res chain seq x y z
N MET A 1 -15.15 -7.65 7.54
CA MET A 1 -14.36 -8.81 7.10
C MET A 1 -12.95 -8.36 6.78
N TRP A 2 -11.94 -8.96 7.41
CA TRP A 2 -10.53 -8.69 7.14
C TRP A 2 -10.05 -9.60 6.00
N HIS A 3 -10.44 -9.28 4.77
CA HIS A 3 -10.05 -10.07 3.61
C HIS A 3 -9.18 -9.23 2.67
N PRO A 4 -7.90 -9.60 2.44
CA PRO A 4 -6.97 -8.76 1.69
C PRO A 4 -7.36 -8.60 0.21
N ALA A 5 -8.17 -9.51 -0.34
CA ALA A 5 -8.70 -9.41 -1.70
C ALA A 5 -9.92 -8.46 -1.85
N ALA A 6 -10.46 -7.93 -0.75
CA ALA A 6 -11.71 -7.17 -0.78
C ALA A 6 -12.82 -7.90 -1.59
N ASP A 7 -13.40 -7.24 -2.58
CA ASP A 7 -14.41 -7.74 -3.51
C ASP A 7 -13.86 -8.38 -4.79
N ASP A 8 -12.53 -8.49 -4.96
CA ASP A 8 -11.92 -9.29 -6.02
C ASP A 8 -12.17 -10.78 -5.75
N ARG A 9 -13.28 -11.29 -6.28
CA ARG A 9 -13.72 -12.68 -6.11
C ARG A 9 -12.76 -13.69 -6.75
N VAL A 10 -12.09 -13.31 -7.84
CA VAL A 10 -11.09 -14.18 -8.49
C VAL A 10 -9.91 -14.33 -7.54
N LEU A 11 -9.38 -13.22 -7.02
CA LEU A 11 -8.29 -13.24 -6.07
C LEU A 11 -8.66 -14.00 -4.79
N ALA A 12 -9.86 -13.80 -4.25
CA ALA A 12 -10.33 -14.52 -3.06
C ALA A 12 -10.34 -16.04 -3.26
N ARG A 13 -10.85 -16.53 -4.41
CA ARG A 13 -10.81 -17.95 -4.78
C ARG A 13 -9.38 -18.45 -4.91
N VAL A 14 -8.54 -17.73 -5.64
CA VAL A 14 -7.15 -18.13 -5.91
C VAL A 14 -6.31 -18.16 -4.63
N CYS A 15 -6.55 -17.27 -3.65
CA CYS A 15 -5.89 -17.36 -2.35
C CYS A 15 -6.13 -18.71 -1.65
N VAL A 16 -7.34 -19.28 -1.77
CA VAL A 16 -7.64 -20.61 -1.22
C VAL A 16 -6.83 -21.69 -1.93
N GLU A 17 -6.68 -21.61 -3.24
CA GLU A 17 -5.87 -22.55 -4.03
C GLU A 17 -4.37 -22.45 -3.70
N VAL A 18 -3.84 -21.23 -3.58
CA VAL A 18 -2.45 -20.96 -3.20
C VAL A 18 -2.14 -21.53 -1.82
N ARG A 19 -3.00 -21.30 -0.82
CA ARG A 19 -2.85 -21.92 0.52
C ARG A 19 -2.88 -23.45 0.46
N ALA A 20 -3.61 -24.01 -0.50
CA ALA A 20 -3.65 -25.44 -0.75
C ALA A 20 -2.51 -25.94 -1.66
N GLY A 21 -1.51 -25.11 -1.95
CA GLY A 21 -0.32 -25.50 -2.72
C GLY A 21 -0.54 -25.65 -4.23
N ARG A 22 -1.59 -25.03 -4.78
CA ARG A 22 -1.92 -25.05 -6.22
C ARG A 22 -1.67 -23.67 -6.85
N TYR A 23 -0.86 -23.62 -7.90
CA TYR A 23 -0.46 -22.35 -8.54
C TYR A 23 -1.24 -22.01 -9.82
N LEU A 24 -2.00 -22.95 -10.41
CA LEU A 24 -2.62 -22.76 -11.73
C LEU A 24 -3.58 -21.56 -11.76
N GLY A 25 -4.44 -21.41 -10.75
CA GLY A 25 -5.32 -20.25 -10.63
C GLY A 25 -4.55 -18.94 -10.42
N ALA A 26 -3.39 -18.97 -9.74
CA ALA A 26 -2.53 -17.79 -9.59
C ALA A 26 -1.87 -17.39 -10.92
N ARG A 27 -1.48 -18.36 -11.75
CA ARG A 27 -0.98 -18.13 -13.10
C ARG A 27 -2.01 -17.41 -13.95
N GLU A 28 -3.23 -17.94 -14.02
CA GLU A 28 -4.31 -17.39 -14.83
C GLU A 28 -4.72 -15.99 -14.31
N ALA A 29 -4.95 -15.86 -13.01
CA ALA A 29 -5.36 -14.60 -12.41
C ALA A 29 -4.31 -13.50 -12.54
N LEU A 30 -3.01 -13.82 -12.63
CA LEU A 30 -1.96 -12.84 -12.93
C LEU A 30 -1.84 -12.57 -14.43
N ALA A 31 -1.98 -13.58 -15.29
CA ALA A 31 -1.94 -13.39 -16.74
C ALA A 31 -3.05 -12.45 -17.23
N GLU A 32 -4.25 -12.53 -16.64
CA GLU A 32 -5.39 -11.64 -16.90
C GLU A 32 -5.10 -10.16 -16.59
N THR A 33 -4.15 -9.86 -15.70
CA THR A 33 -3.83 -8.47 -15.29
C THR A 33 -2.83 -7.77 -16.21
N ARG A 34 -2.38 -8.41 -17.29
CA ARG A 34 -1.43 -7.78 -18.22
C ARG A 34 -2.05 -6.53 -18.82
N GLY A 35 -1.36 -5.40 -18.66
CA GLY A 35 -1.86 -4.07 -19.08
C GLY A 35 -2.70 -3.34 -18.03
N ASP A 36 -3.17 -4.00 -16.97
CA ASP A 36 -3.78 -3.37 -15.80
C ASP A 36 -2.82 -3.46 -14.60
N PHE A 37 -1.96 -2.45 -14.48
CA PHE A 37 -0.93 -2.43 -13.45
C PHE A 37 -1.49 -2.27 -12.03
N ALA A 38 -2.65 -1.62 -11.88
CA ALA A 38 -3.29 -1.47 -10.58
C ALA A 38 -3.80 -2.83 -10.06
N LEU A 39 -4.50 -3.58 -10.92
CA LEU A 39 -4.99 -4.92 -10.59
C LEU A 39 -3.83 -5.91 -10.43
N ARG A 40 -2.81 -5.82 -11.29
CA ARG A 40 -1.60 -6.65 -11.21
C ARG A 40 -0.85 -6.45 -9.90
N ALA A 41 -0.67 -5.21 -9.47
CA ALA A 41 -0.05 -4.89 -8.19
C ALA A 41 -0.89 -5.42 -7.02
N HIS A 42 -2.21 -5.24 -7.05
CA HIS A 42 -3.11 -5.75 -6.02
C HIS A 42 -3.04 -7.27 -5.89
N ARG A 43 -3.31 -8.01 -6.97
CA ARG A 43 -3.33 -9.48 -6.97
C ARG A 43 -1.97 -10.05 -6.59
N SER A 44 -0.88 -9.57 -7.21
CA SER A 44 0.46 -10.11 -6.92
C SER A 44 0.92 -9.86 -5.48
N LEU A 45 0.56 -8.72 -4.88
CA LEU A 45 0.88 -8.42 -3.48
C LEU A 45 0.14 -9.34 -2.50
N VAL A 46 -1.16 -9.57 -2.74
CA VAL A 46 -1.97 -10.45 -1.89
C VAL A 46 -1.51 -11.90 -2.04
N LEU A 47 -1.37 -12.41 -3.26
CA LEU A 47 -0.91 -13.78 -3.53
C LEU A 47 0.47 -14.05 -2.93
N ALA A 48 1.39 -13.08 -3.01
CA ALA A 48 2.71 -13.23 -2.40
C ALA A 48 2.66 -13.32 -0.88
N SER A 49 1.73 -12.62 -0.23
CA SER A 49 1.55 -12.69 1.22
C SER A 49 1.03 -14.08 1.64
N GLU A 50 0.16 -14.69 0.85
CA GLU A 50 -0.37 -16.04 1.07
C GLU A 50 0.67 -17.13 0.79
N ALA A 51 1.52 -16.94 -0.23
CA ALA A 51 2.52 -17.92 -0.63
C ALA A 51 3.84 -17.83 0.18
N ALA A 52 4.07 -16.75 0.93
CA ALA A 52 5.34 -16.43 1.57
C ALA A 52 5.88 -17.53 2.49
N ASP A 53 5.00 -18.31 3.12
CA ASP A 53 5.36 -19.34 4.09
C ASP A 53 5.38 -20.77 3.49
N SER A 54 5.37 -20.89 2.15
CA SER A 54 5.36 -22.17 1.41
C SER A 54 6.45 -22.22 0.33
N ASP A 55 6.71 -23.40 -0.24
CA ASP A 55 7.63 -23.59 -1.39
C ASP A 55 6.94 -23.51 -2.76
N LEU A 56 5.66 -23.10 -2.79
CA LEU A 56 4.79 -23.17 -3.96
C LEU A 56 5.39 -22.48 -5.18
N VAL A 57 5.97 -21.29 -4.97
CA VAL A 57 6.41 -20.42 -6.05
C VAL A 57 7.75 -20.89 -6.62
N GLU A 58 8.61 -21.46 -5.79
CA GLU A 58 9.84 -22.12 -6.22
C GLU A 58 9.54 -23.34 -7.09
N ARG A 59 8.58 -24.18 -6.69
CA ARG A 59 8.12 -25.33 -7.51
C ARG A 59 7.52 -24.86 -8.83
N TRP A 60 6.63 -23.87 -8.79
CA TRP A 60 6.06 -23.30 -10.01
C TRP A 60 7.16 -22.72 -10.93
N LEU A 61 8.11 -21.95 -10.39
CA LEU A 61 9.19 -21.38 -11.18
C LEU A 61 10.10 -22.45 -11.83
N ALA A 62 10.28 -23.59 -11.18
CA ALA A 62 11.03 -24.72 -11.72
C ALA A 62 10.29 -25.45 -12.86
N GLU A 63 8.95 -25.55 -12.76
CA GLU A 63 8.11 -26.20 -13.76
C GLU A 63 7.83 -25.29 -14.97
N GLU A 64 7.49 -24.03 -14.75
CA GLU A 64 7.08 -23.07 -15.80
C GLU A 64 7.67 -21.66 -15.51
N PRO A 65 8.89 -21.34 -16.02
CA PRO A 65 9.58 -20.07 -15.72
C PRO A 65 9.05 -18.86 -16.53
N GLY A 66 7.73 -18.69 -16.58
CA GLY A 66 7.04 -17.59 -17.26
C GLY A 66 7.11 -16.24 -16.51
N PRO A 67 6.63 -15.14 -17.13
CA PRO A 67 6.57 -13.83 -16.50
C PRO A 67 5.80 -13.82 -15.17
N GLU A 68 4.67 -14.52 -15.10
CA GLU A 68 3.82 -14.60 -13.91
C GLU A 68 4.53 -15.29 -12.74
N ALA A 69 5.19 -16.43 -12.99
CA ALA A 69 5.97 -17.16 -11.98
C ALA A 69 7.12 -16.29 -11.46
N LYS A 70 7.84 -15.60 -12.36
CA LYS A 70 8.94 -14.70 -12.00
C LYS A 70 8.45 -13.50 -11.18
N LEU A 71 7.31 -12.90 -11.53
CA LEU A 71 6.71 -11.81 -10.78
C LEU A 71 6.30 -12.27 -9.37
N LEU A 72 5.60 -13.41 -9.26
CA LEU A 72 5.18 -13.90 -7.95
C LEU A 72 6.39 -14.28 -7.10
N TRP A 73 7.44 -14.88 -7.70
CA TRP A 73 8.70 -15.16 -7.01
C TRP A 73 9.34 -13.89 -6.47
N ALA A 74 9.43 -12.83 -7.28
CA ALA A 74 9.95 -11.55 -6.86
C ALA A 74 9.17 -10.97 -5.67
N ARG A 75 7.83 -11.01 -5.73
CA ARG A 75 6.97 -10.53 -4.64
C ARG A 75 7.13 -11.36 -3.36
N VAL A 76 7.17 -12.69 -3.45
CA VAL A 76 7.39 -13.58 -2.29
C VAL A 76 8.75 -13.33 -1.66
N ALA A 77 9.80 -13.24 -2.47
CA ALA A 77 11.15 -12.97 -1.99
C ALA A 77 11.22 -11.60 -1.27
N VAL A 78 10.57 -10.56 -1.79
CA VAL A 78 10.45 -9.26 -1.13
C VAL A 78 9.70 -9.36 0.20
N VAL A 79 8.56 -10.07 0.26
CA VAL A 79 7.83 -10.26 1.52
C VAL A 79 8.70 -10.93 2.57
N ARG A 80 9.43 -11.99 2.18
CA ARG A 80 10.36 -12.69 3.09
C ARG A 80 11.51 -11.81 3.55
N ALA A 81 12.12 -11.04 2.65
CA ALA A 81 13.20 -10.11 2.99
C ALA A 81 12.73 -9.03 3.98
N LEU A 82 11.55 -8.45 3.73
CA LEU A 82 10.96 -7.44 4.62
C LEU A 82 10.60 -8.03 5.99
N ARG A 83 9.98 -9.22 6.04
CA ARG A 83 9.68 -9.90 7.31
C ARG A 83 10.95 -10.23 8.11
N ALA A 84 11.99 -10.71 7.43
CA ALA A 84 13.28 -11.01 8.05
C ALA A 84 13.95 -9.75 8.60
N ALA A 85 13.93 -8.65 7.85
CA ALA A 85 14.47 -7.37 8.30
C ALA A 85 13.70 -6.80 9.51
N ASP A 86 12.35 -6.80 9.45
CA ASP A 86 11.51 -6.34 10.55
C ASP A 86 11.69 -7.20 11.82
N ALA A 87 12.02 -8.49 11.66
CA ALA A 87 12.34 -9.42 12.74
C ALA A 87 13.82 -9.41 13.20
N HIS A 88 14.67 -8.58 12.58
CA HIS A 88 16.12 -8.56 12.84
C HIS A 88 16.81 -9.93 12.64
N ASP A 89 16.32 -10.73 11.68
CA ASP A 89 16.91 -12.04 11.34
C ASP A 89 18.28 -11.85 10.64
N PRO A 90 19.35 -12.56 11.07
CA PRO A 90 20.66 -12.52 10.41
C PRO A 90 20.64 -12.83 8.90
N ARG A 91 19.60 -13.51 8.40
CA ARG A 91 19.42 -13.84 6.98
C ARG A 91 18.84 -12.68 6.15
N ALA A 92 18.44 -11.57 6.76
CA ALA A 92 17.75 -10.46 6.08
C ALA A 92 18.53 -9.96 4.85
N GLU A 93 19.84 -9.73 4.97
CA GLU A 93 20.68 -9.26 3.86
C GLU A 93 20.79 -10.27 2.72
N ALA A 94 20.85 -11.57 3.04
CA ALA A 94 20.89 -12.63 2.03
C ALA A 94 19.56 -12.74 1.28
N LEU A 95 18.44 -12.67 2.01
CA LEU A 95 17.09 -12.67 1.43
C LEU A 95 16.84 -11.43 0.57
N GLU A 96 17.33 -10.27 0.99
CA GLU A 96 17.24 -9.04 0.20
C GLU A 96 17.99 -9.17 -1.13
N ARG A 97 19.21 -9.70 -1.15
CA ARG A 97 19.95 -9.95 -2.40
C ARG A 97 19.20 -10.91 -3.34
N ILE A 98 18.59 -11.96 -2.79
CA ILE A 98 17.75 -12.90 -3.56
C ILE A 98 16.54 -12.17 -4.15
N ALA A 99 15.88 -11.34 -3.35
CA ALA A 99 14.71 -10.57 -3.76
C ALA A 99 15.05 -9.55 -4.86
N LEU A 100 16.17 -8.82 -4.73
CA LEU A 100 16.64 -7.89 -5.76
C LEU A 100 16.88 -8.61 -7.09
N ALA A 101 17.60 -9.73 -7.07
CA ALA A 101 17.86 -10.53 -8.26
C ALA A 101 16.58 -11.16 -8.85
N ALA A 102 15.58 -11.46 -8.02
CA ALA A 102 14.27 -11.91 -8.46
C ALA A 102 13.49 -10.79 -9.17
N CYS A 103 13.46 -9.60 -8.58
CA CYS A 103 12.84 -8.43 -9.19
C CYS A 103 13.52 -8.03 -10.52
N ASP A 104 14.85 -8.14 -10.62
CA ASP A 104 15.58 -7.92 -11.88
C ASP A 104 15.20 -8.94 -12.97
N ARG A 105 14.99 -10.20 -12.59
CA ARG A 105 14.55 -11.24 -13.53
C ARG A 105 13.09 -11.04 -13.96
N ALA A 106 12.21 -10.64 -13.04
CA ALA A 106 10.83 -10.32 -13.35
C ALA A 106 10.71 -9.10 -14.27
N ALA A 107 11.44 -8.01 -13.97
CA ALA A 107 11.47 -6.81 -14.80
C ALA A 107 11.98 -7.07 -16.23
N ARG A 108 12.93 -8.00 -16.40
CA ARG A 108 13.40 -8.41 -17.74
C ARG A 108 12.40 -9.28 -18.50
N ALA A 109 11.54 -10.03 -17.79
CA ALA A 109 10.55 -10.89 -18.41
C ALA A 109 9.35 -10.11 -18.96
N ASP A 110 9.03 -8.97 -18.34
CA ASP A 110 8.02 -8.02 -18.81
C ASP A 110 8.50 -6.58 -18.57
N PRO A 111 9.24 -5.96 -19.52
CA PRO A 111 9.83 -4.63 -19.33
C PRO A 111 8.82 -3.49 -19.18
N ALA A 112 7.58 -3.68 -19.64
CA ALA A 112 6.52 -2.68 -19.54
C ALA A 112 5.86 -2.69 -18.15
N ASP A 113 5.99 -3.79 -17.40
CA ASP A 113 5.37 -3.96 -16.09
C ASP A 113 6.13 -3.17 -15.00
N PRO A 114 5.51 -2.16 -14.35
CA PRO A 114 6.12 -1.44 -13.23
C PRO A 114 6.21 -2.31 -11.97
N THR A 115 5.41 -3.36 -11.84
CA THR A 115 5.18 -4.15 -10.62
C THR A 115 6.49 -4.70 -10.01
N PRO A 116 7.45 -5.26 -10.77
CA PRO A 116 8.74 -5.69 -10.23
C PRO A 116 9.59 -4.54 -9.69
N TRP A 117 9.53 -3.35 -10.31
CA TRP A 117 10.24 -2.16 -9.85
C TRP A 117 9.63 -1.60 -8.57
N VAL A 118 8.29 -1.62 -8.45
CA VAL A 118 7.59 -1.30 -7.20
C VAL A 118 7.98 -2.25 -6.07
N ALA A 119 8.15 -3.53 -6.37
CA ALA A 119 8.62 -4.52 -5.39
C ALA A 119 10.06 -4.21 -4.91
N LYS A 120 10.98 -3.78 -5.81
CA LYS A 120 12.30 -3.27 -5.40
C LYS A 120 12.19 -2.03 -4.53
N LEU A 121 11.31 -1.10 -4.91
CA LEU A 121 11.10 0.16 -4.18
C LEU A 121 10.64 -0.09 -2.74
N ALA A 122 9.84 -1.13 -2.49
CA ALA A 122 9.46 -1.54 -1.14
C ALA A 122 10.68 -1.89 -0.24
N MET A 123 11.77 -2.39 -0.82
CA MET A 123 13.01 -2.72 -0.11
C MET A 123 13.99 -1.52 -0.02
N ALA A 124 13.78 -0.43 -0.75
CA ALA A 124 14.67 0.74 -0.70
C ALA A 124 14.82 1.35 0.71
N ARG A 125 13.85 1.08 1.60
CA ARG A 125 13.90 1.43 3.02
C ARG A 125 14.96 0.67 3.84
N LEU A 126 15.49 -0.45 3.33
CA LEU A 126 16.48 -1.29 4.02
C LEU A 126 17.91 -0.74 3.87
N HIS A 127 18.31 -0.38 2.66
CA HIS A 127 19.67 0.07 2.34
C HIS A 127 19.79 1.59 2.13
N ARG A 128 18.71 2.34 2.36
CA ARG A 128 18.65 3.81 2.32
C ARG A 128 19.30 4.41 1.07
N LEU A 129 18.75 4.13 -0.11
CA LEU A 129 19.18 4.81 -1.35
C LEU A 129 19.17 6.33 -1.15
N ARG A 130 20.26 7.00 -1.53
CA ARG A 130 20.47 8.44 -1.30
C ARG A 130 20.66 9.21 -2.61
N ASP A 131 19.81 8.96 -3.60
CA ASP A 131 19.79 9.81 -4.79
C ASP A 131 19.45 11.25 -4.38
N THR A 132 19.97 12.22 -5.12
CA THR A 132 19.64 13.63 -4.92
C THR A 132 18.16 13.87 -5.25
N ALA A 133 17.45 14.56 -4.36
CA ALA A 133 16.06 14.94 -4.58
C ALA A 133 15.91 15.90 -5.77
N PRO A 134 14.78 15.84 -6.49
CA PRO A 134 14.46 16.84 -7.50
C PRO A 134 14.25 18.23 -6.86
N ARG A 135 14.36 19.28 -7.68
CA ARG A 135 14.07 20.65 -7.25
C ARG A 135 12.58 20.80 -6.90
N GLY A 136 12.27 21.65 -5.92
CA GLY A 136 10.89 22.00 -5.55
C GLY A 136 10.39 21.37 -4.25
N LEU A 137 11.15 20.46 -3.64
CA LEU A 137 10.93 20.01 -2.26
C LEU A 137 11.58 21.00 -1.28
N LEU A 138 10.90 21.31 -0.18
CA LEU A 138 11.39 22.24 0.84
C LEU A 138 12.60 21.69 1.60
N THR A 139 12.61 20.40 1.86
CA THR A 139 13.63 19.67 2.63
C THR A 139 14.60 18.90 1.75
N ALA A 140 14.29 18.76 0.45
CA ALA A 140 15.08 18.04 -0.55
C ALA A 140 15.69 16.71 -0.03
N PRO A 141 14.90 15.82 0.59
CA PRO A 141 15.45 14.70 1.33
C PRO A 141 16.04 13.66 0.36
N PRO A 142 17.26 13.14 0.60
CA PRO A 142 17.81 12.07 -0.23
C PRO A 142 16.94 10.82 -0.13
N GLY A 143 16.83 10.07 -1.22
CA GLY A 143 15.93 8.92 -1.29
C GLY A 143 16.09 8.12 -2.58
N PRO A 144 15.22 7.12 -2.83
CA PRO A 144 15.26 6.29 -4.04
C PRO A 144 14.67 7.01 -5.27
N TRP A 145 15.05 8.26 -5.51
CA TRP A 145 14.44 9.13 -6.52
C TRP A 145 14.60 8.58 -7.95
N ARG A 146 15.75 7.98 -8.28
CA ARG A 146 15.96 7.41 -9.62
C ARG A 146 15.08 6.19 -9.86
N LEU A 147 14.99 5.31 -8.85
CA LEU A 147 14.13 4.14 -8.90
C LEU A 147 12.66 4.53 -9.01
N PHE A 148 12.22 5.53 -8.24
CA PHE A 148 10.86 6.04 -8.33
C PHE A 148 10.57 6.71 -9.67
N ALA A 149 11.49 7.53 -10.20
CA ALA A 149 11.35 8.14 -11.52
C ALA A 149 11.21 7.09 -12.65
N HIS A 150 11.91 5.96 -12.54
CA HIS A 150 11.75 4.83 -13.47
C HIS A 150 10.37 4.16 -13.36
N VAL A 151 9.80 4.04 -12.15
CA VAL A 151 8.42 3.56 -12.02
C VAL A 151 7.43 4.54 -12.64
N LEU A 152 7.61 5.84 -12.42
CA LEU A 152 6.74 6.88 -12.96
C LEU A 152 6.78 6.98 -14.49
N SER A 153 7.87 6.56 -15.14
CA SER A 153 7.91 6.51 -16.61
C SER A 153 7.11 5.36 -17.20
N LEU A 154 6.83 4.32 -16.40
CA LEU A 154 6.00 3.17 -16.78
C LEU A 154 4.53 3.39 -16.40
N ASP A 155 4.28 3.86 -15.18
CA ASP A 155 2.95 4.17 -14.66
C ASP A 155 3.01 5.37 -13.69
N PRO A 156 2.74 6.60 -14.17
CA PRO A 156 2.86 7.83 -13.40
C PRO A 156 1.98 7.89 -12.14
N TRP A 157 0.90 7.11 -12.10
CA TRP A 157 -0.08 7.16 -11.01
C TRP A 157 -0.14 5.85 -10.22
N HIS A 158 0.90 5.01 -10.35
CA HIS A 158 0.95 3.71 -9.70
C HIS A 158 0.81 3.82 -8.19
N ARG A 159 -0.35 3.43 -7.66
CA ARG A 159 -0.73 3.66 -6.27
C ARG A 159 0.28 3.05 -5.29
N GLU A 160 0.58 1.76 -5.41
CA GLU A 160 1.53 1.10 -4.49
C GLU A 160 2.89 1.81 -4.48
N ALA A 161 3.42 2.20 -5.66
CA ALA A 161 4.72 2.85 -5.77
C ALA A 161 4.81 4.12 -4.94
N HIS A 162 3.77 4.96 -4.98
CA HIS A 162 3.73 6.20 -4.21
C HIS A 162 3.76 5.94 -2.70
N HIS A 163 3.01 4.92 -2.22
CA HIS A 163 3.05 4.54 -0.81
C HIS A 163 4.40 3.94 -0.40
N ARG A 164 5.01 3.09 -1.24
CA ARG A 164 6.35 2.54 -0.97
C ARG A 164 7.43 3.61 -0.95
N PHE A 165 7.35 4.57 -1.88
CA PHE A 165 8.24 5.71 -1.95
C PHE A 165 8.11 6.59 -0.71
N LEU A 166 6.89 6.99 -0.33
CA LEU A 166 6.65 7.77 0.89
C LEU A 166 7.19 7.05 2.13
N ALA A 167 7.05 5.72 2.21
CA ALA A 167 7.53 4.95 3.35
C ALA A 167 9.04 5.11 3.61
N CYS A 168 9.87 5.32 2.58
CA CYS A 168 11.31 5.52 2.73
C CYS A 168 11.68 6.77 3.55
N PHE A 169 10.77 7.75 3.65
CA PHE A 169 11.01 9.01 4.37
C PHE A 169 10.40 9.04 5.77
N LEU A 170 9.69 7.98 6.18
CA LEU A 170 9.07 7.91 7.50
C LEU A 170 10.12 7.74 8.61
N PRO A 171 9.91 8.33 9.80
CA PRO A 171 10.85 8.21 10.93
C PRO A 171 11.24 6.78 11.29
N ARG A 172 10.28 5.85 11.27
CA ARG A 172 10.51 4.41 11.56
C ARG A 172 11.47 3.71 10.58
N HIS A 173 11.76 4.33 9.44
CA HIS A 173 12.69 3.83 8.43
C HIS A 173 13.95 4.70 8.30
N GLY A 174 14.21 5.58 9.28
CA GLY A 174 15.39 6.45 9.32
C GLY A 174 15.23 7.77 8.56
N GLY A 175 14.00 8.12 8.15
CA GLY A 175 13.68 9.46 7.66
C GLY A 175 13.34 10.43 8.79
N SER A 176 12.65 11.52 8.46
CA SER A 176 12.23 12.54 9.44
C SER A 176 10.78 12.94 9.22
N LEU A 177 10.16 13.52 10.25
CA LEU A 177 8.81 14.07 10.15
C LEU A 177 8.72 15.11 9.01
N THR A 178 9.65 16.06 8.97
CA THR A 178 9.65 17.13 7.98
C THR A 178 9.84 16.59 6.55
N ALA A 179 10.73 15.62 6.35
CA ALA A 179 10.95 14.98 5.06
C ALA A 179 9.71 14.19 4.60
N ALA A 180 9.12 13.39 5.48
CA ALA A 180 7.92 12.62 5.16
C ALA A 180 6.77 13.53 4.70
N TRP A 181 6.58 14.67 5.38
CA TRP A 181 5.48 15.60 5.09
C TRP A 181 5.71 16.37 3.78
N ASP A 182 6.94 16.86 3.58
CA ASP A 182 7.34 17.52 2.34
C ASP A 182 7.17 16.58 1.13
N VAL A 183 7.59 15.33 1.25
CA VAL A 183 7.38 14.30 0.21
C VAL A 183 5.90 13.98 0.01
N ALA A 184 5.12 13.77 1.08
CA ALA A 184 3.69 13.47 0.93
C ALA A 184 2.93 14.63 0.25
N ALA A 185 3.25 15.88 0.62
CA ALA A 185 2.68 17.07 -0.01
C ALA A 185 3.11 17.18 -1.48
N PHE A 186 4.40 16.98 -1.78
CA PHE A 186 4.94 17.00 -3.13
C PHE A 186 4.25 15.99 -4.05
N LEU A 187 4.04 14.76 -3.57
CA LEU A 187 3.35 13.72 -4.35
C LEU A 187 1.85 14.01 -4.49
N GLY A 188 1.18 14.35 -3.39
CA GLY A 188 -0.27 14.59 -3.37
C GLY A 188 -0.68 15.77 -4.25
N GLN A 189 0.10 16.86 -4.28
CA GLN A 189 -0.20 18.05 -5.10
C GLN A 189 -0.03 17.80 -6.61
N ARG A 190 0.75 16.78 -7.00
CA ARG A 190 0.99 16.45 -8.41
C ARG A 190 0.00 15.42 -8.94
N ALA A 191 -0.74 14.75 -8.06
CA ALA A 191 -1.74 13.77 -8.44
C ALA A 191 -2.90 14.42 -9.20
N PRO A 192 -3.54 13.72 -10.16
CA PRO A 192 -4.74 14.20 -10.80
C PRO A 192 -5.85 14.44 -9.78
N ALA A 193 -6.75 15.39 -10.09
CA ALA A 193 -7.98 15.56 -9.33
C ALA A 193 -8.77 14.24 -9.30
N GLY A 194 -9.31 13.89 -8.14
CA GLY A 194 -10.00 12.60 -7.95
C GLY A 194 -9.08 11.38 -7.88
N SER A 195 -7.78 11.55 -7.62
CA SER A 195 -6.86 10.43 -7.38
C SER A 195 -6.78 10.05 -5.90
N ALA A 196 -6.72 8.74 -5.62
CA ALA A 196 -6.41 8.21 -4.29
C ALA A 196 -5.06 8.71 -3.75
N LEU A 197 -4.14 9.14 -4.61
CA LEU A 197 -2.83 9.66 -4.21
C LEU A 197 -2.93 10.96 -3.40
N GLY A 198 -4.05 11.68 -3.48
CA GLY A 198 -4.30 12.81 -2.59
C GLY A 198 -4.41 12.42 -1.10
N LEU A 199 -4.54 11.12 -0.78
CA LEU A 199 -4.50 10.61 0.60
C LEU A 199 -3.09 10.57 1.21
N LEU A 200 -2.03 10.68 0.42
CA LEU A 200 -0.64 10.53 0.91
C LEU A 200 -0.32 11.44 2.12
N PRO A 201 -0.74 12.72 2.16
CA PRO A 201 -0.58 13.54 3.36
C PRO A 201 -1.29 12.98 4.60
N LEU A 202 -2.49 12.38 4.47
CA LEU A 202 -3.21 11.75 5.59
C LEU A 202 -2.53 10.44 6.02
N VAL A 203 -1.93 9.71 5.09
CA VAL A 203 -1.10 8.53 5.39
C VAL A 203 0.14 8.93 6.18
N ALA A 204 0.82 10.00 5.77
CA ALA A 204 1.98 10.54 6.51
C ALA A 204 1.58 11.01 7.91
N LEU A 205 0.41 11.65 8.04
CA LEU A 205 -0.13 12.11 9.32
C LEU A 205 -0.30 10.96 10.32
N VAL A 206 -0.92 9.87 9.90
CA VAL A 206 -1.07 8.65 10.70
C VAL A 206 0.29 8.01 10.98
N ALA A 207 1.14 7.85 9.96
CA ALA A 207 2.42 7.18 10.12
C ALA A 207 3.41 7.93 11.04
N CYS A 208 3.18 9.22 11.23
CA CYS A 208 3.96 10.09 12.10
C CYS A 208 3.24 10.42 13.41
N TYR A 209 2.11 9.77 13.69
CA TYR A 209 1.38 9.94 14.95
C TYR A 209 2.26 9.47 16.12
N ASP A 210 2.24 10.27 17.19
CA ASP A 210 3.01 10.04 18.40
C ASP A 210 2.10 10.35 19.60
N PRO A 211 1.55 9.33 20.28
CA PRO A 211 0.60 9.51 21.38
C PRO A 211 1.21 10.21 22.59
N SER A 212 2.55 10.31 22.68
CA SER A 212 3.22 11.04 23.76
C SER A 212 3.10 12.55 23.63
N ARG A 213 2.72 13.06 22.44
CA ARG A 213 2.58 14.49 22.20
C ARG A 213 1.24 15.02 22.70
N LEU A 214 1.29 16.19 23.33
CA LEU A 214 0.10 16.89 23.79
C LEU A 214 -0.85 17.16 22.60
N LEU A 215 -2.13 16.79 22.76
CA LEU A 215 -3.18 16.99 21.75
C LEU A 215 -2.88 16.29 20.40
N ALA A 216 -2.15 15.18 20.40
CA ALA A 216 -1.82 14.43 19.18
C ALA A 216 -3.07 14.12 18.33
N ASP A 217 -4.18 13.75 18.96
CA ASP A 217 -5.45 13.45 18.28
C ASP A 217 -6.14 14.68 17.67
N ARG A 218 -5.88 15.89 18.17
CA ARG A 218 -6.50 17.12 17.64
C ARG A 218 -5.85 17.62 16.36
N VAL A 219 -4.78 16.99 15.90
CA VAL A 219 -4.11 17.40 14.65
C VAL A 219 -5.08 17.33 13.47
N TRP A 220 -5.94 16.31 13.39
CA TRP A 220 -6.93 16.18 12.32
C TRP A 220 -8.03 17.25 12.34
N GLU A 221 -8.25 17.90 13.48
CA GLU A 221 -9.22 19.00 13.59
C GLU A 221 -8.69 20.32 12.99
N GLN A 222 -7.38 20.41 12.75
CA GLN A 222 -6.79 21.62 12.15
C GLN A 222 -7.35 21.85 10.74
N PRO A 223 -7.58 23.13 10.33
CA PRO A 223 -8.26 23.46 9.08
C PRO A 223 -7.70 22.77 7.85
N GLN A 224 -6.37 22.65 7.73
CA GLN A 224 -5.70 22.02 6.59
C GLN A 224 -6.03 20.53 6.42
N TRP A 225 -6.08 19.76 7.52
CA TRP A 225 -6.31 18.32 7.49
C TRP A 225 -7.78 18.01 7.30
N ARG A 226 -8.63 18.77 7.97
CA ARG A 226 -10.08 18.72 7.76
C ARG A 226 -10.45 19.08 6.32
N ALA A 227 -9.89 20.14 5.75
CA ALA A 227 -10.13 20.53 4.36
C ALA A 227 -9.63 19.46 3.38
N THR A 228 -8.45 18.87 3.62
CA THR A 228 -7.91 17.79 2.80
C THR A 228 -8.83 16.57 2.81
N ALA A 229 -9.28 16.11 3.99
CA ALA A 229 -10.18 14.96 4.10
C ALA A 229 -11.53 15.20 3.42
N VAL A 230 -12.11 16.40 3.59
CA VAL A 230 -13.39 16.78 2.95
C VAL A 230 -13.24 16.92 1.43
N ALA A 231 -12.13 17.46 0.94
CA ALA A 231 -11.87 17.53 -0.50
C ALA A 231 -11.76 16.13 -1.11
N LEU A 232 -11.06 15.20 -0.46
CA LEU A 232 -10.95 13.81 -0.93
C LEU A 232 -12.29 13.08 -0.88
N HIS A 233 -13.11 13.33 0.15
CA HIS A 233 -14.48 12.84 0.21
C HIS A 233 -15.31 13.34 -0.98
N ARG A 234 -15.19 14.62 -1.33
CA ARG A 234 -15.95 15.21 -2.44
C ARG A 234 -15.43 14.77 -3.82
N ASP A 235 -14.11 14.74 -4.00
CA ASP A 235 -13.48 14.68 -5.33
C ASP A 235 -13.02 13.26 -5.71
N TRP A 236 -12.59 12.44 -4.74
CA TRP A 236 -12.09 11.07 -4.99
C TRP A 236 -13.12 9.99 -4.66
N LEU A 237 -13.86 10.09 -3.55
CA LEU A 237 -14.82 9.04 -3.17
C LEU A 237 -15.82 8.68 -4.30
N PRO A 238 -16.35 9.62 -5.11
CA PRO A 238 -17.26 9.26 -6.20
C PRO A 238 -16.61 8.38 -7.28
N THR A 239 -15.30 8.49 -7.50
CA THR A 239 -14.58 7.71 -8.52
C THR A 239 -14.28 6.28 -8.07
N VAL A 240 -14.53 5.96 -6.79
CA VAL A 240 -14.26 4.62 -6.23
C VAL A 240 -15.09 3.54 -6.91
N ALA A 241 -16.28 3.86 -7.41
CA ALA A 241 -17.14 2.93 -8.12
C ALA A 241 -16.53 2.42 -9.44
N ASP A 242 -15.56 3.15 -10.00
CA ASP A 242 -14.91 2.82 -11.28
C ASP A 242 -13.68 1.91 -11.11
N TYR A 243 -13.30 1.59 -9.86
CA TYR A 243 -12.15 0.72 -9.60
C TYR A 243 -12.48 -0.75 -9.87
N ALA A 244 -11.49 -1.50 -10.36
CA ALA A 244 -11.60 -2.95 -10.56
C ALA A 244 -11.84 -3.75 -9.25
N PHE A 245 -11.49 -3.14 -8.11
CA PHE A 245 -11.71 -3.67 -6.77
C PHE A 245 -11.84 -2.52 -5.77
N THR A 246 -12.58 -2.75 -4.68
CA THR A 246 -12.77 -1.79 -3.60
C THR A 246 -11.41 -1.42 -2.96
N PRO A 247 -10.99 -0.15 -2.96
CA PRO A 247 -9.73 0.31 -2.38
C PRO A 247 -9.83 0.44 -0.85
N VAL A 248 -10.02 -0.69 -0.16
CA VAL A 248 -10.34 -0.76 1.30
C VAL A 248 -9.33 -0.01 2.16
N LEU A 249 -8.03 -0.12 1.86
CA LEU A 249 -6.98 0.57 2.63
C LEU A 249 -7.12 2.10 2.52
N ASP A 250 -7.36 2.62 1.32
CA ASP A 250 -7.50 4.05 1.07
C ASP A 250 -8.75 4.62 1.72
N LEU A 251 -9.86 3.89 1.58
CA LEU A 251 -11.13 4.21 2.22
C LEU A 251 -10.98 4.21 3.74
N ALA A 252 -10.16 3.33 4.32
CA ALA A 252 -9.89 3.31 5.75
C ALA A 252 -9.11 4.53 6.20
N TYR A 253 -8.12 5.00 5.42
CA TYR A 253 -7.42 6.26 5.70
C TYR A 253 -8.35 7.48 5.60
N LEU A 254 -9.21 7.53 4.58
CA LEU A 254 -10.21 8.59 4.43
C LEU A 254 -11.20 8.60 5.60
N ALA A 255 -11.81 7.44 5.89
CA ALA A 255 -12.79 7.31 6.96
C ALA A 255 -12.21 7.70 8.32
N HIS A 256 -11.00 7.22 8.63
CA HIS A 256 -10.28 7.62 9.84
C HIS A 256 -10.08 9.13 9.92
N ALA A 257 -9.55 9.76 8.87
CA ALA A 257 -9.31 11.20 8.89
C ALA A 257 -10.61 12.00 9.06
N LEU A 258 -11.71 11.58 8.45
CA LEU A 258 -13.03 12.20 8.61
C LEU A 258 -13.59 12.02 10.03
N VAL A 259 -13.43 10.84 10.63
CA VAL A 259 -13.82 10.59 12.04
C VAL A 259 -13.04 11.51 12.98
N MET A 260 -11.72 11.55 12.84
CA MET A 260 -10.85 12.39 13.67
C MET A 260 -11.11 13.89 13.44
N ALA A 261 -11.51 14.28 12.22
CA ALA A 261 -11.92 15.65 11.90
C ALA A 261 -13.38 16.00 12.28
N ARG A 262 -14.08 15.12 13.02
CA ARG A 262 -15.48 15.29 13.46
C ARG A 262 -16.48 15.46 12.31
N ARG A 263 -16.24 14.77 11.20
CA ARG A 263 -17.08 14.73 9.98
C ARG A 263 -17.81 13.40 9.87
N ALA A 264 -18.70 13.15 10.82
CA ALA A 264 -19.38 11.85 10.96
C ALA A 264 -20.24 11.47 9.74
N GLU A 265 -20.87 12.45 9.10
CA GLU A 265 -21.72 12.20 7.92
C GLU A 265 -20.89 11.75 6.71
N GLU A 266 -19.78 12.45 6.45
CA GLU A 266 -18.84 12.08 5.40
C GLU A 266 -18.15 10.75 5.71
N ALA A 267 -17.71 10.56 6.95
CA ALA A 267 -17.08 9.31 7.39
C ALA A 267 -18.01 8.11 7.16
N ARG A 268 -19.31 8.25 7.46
CA ARG A 268 -20.31 7.23 7.21
C ARG A 268 -20.34 6.82 5.74
N THR A 269 -20.30 7.77 4.80
CA THR A 269 -20.28 7.43 3.36
C THR A 269 -18.99 6.72 2.93
N ALA A 270 -17.83 7.08 3.49
CA ALA A 270 -16.58 6.37 3.25
C ALA A 270 -16.61 4.92 3.77
N PHE A 271 -17.21 4.70 4.96
CA PHE A 271 -17.44 3.36 5.48
C PHE A 271 -18.45 2.56 4.65
N THR A 272 -19.50 3.20 4.12
CA THR A 272 -20.46 2.54 3.24
C THR A 272 -19.81 2.12 1.91
N ALA A 273 -18.96 2.97 1.32
CA ALA A 273 -18.21 2.64 0.10
C ALA A 273 -17.23 1.47 0.31
N MET A 274 -16.72 1.29 1.53
CA MET A 274 -15.87 0.14 1.89
C MET A 274 -16.67 -1.17 1.96
N GLY A 275 -18.00 -1.10 2.04
CA GLY A 275 -18.88 -2.26 2.15
C GLY A 275 -18.59 -3.09 3.42
N PRO A 276 -18.56 -4.44 3.31
CA PRO A 276 -18.32 -5.32 4.45
C PRO A 276 -16.83 -5.45 4.81
N TYR A 277 -15.93 -4.82 4.07
CA TYR A 277 -14.48 -5.01 4.21
C TYR A 277 -13.88 -4.07 5.26
N ALA A 278 -12.68 -4.42 5.74
CA ALA A 278 -11.95 -3.65 6.74
C ALA A 278 -10.44 -3.76 6.51
N SER A 279 -9.71 -2.70 6.86
CA SER A 279 -8.24 -2.66 6.85
C SER A 279 -7.71 -2.37 8.25
N ARG A 280 -6.61 -3.02 8.65
CA ARG A 280 -6.00 -2.85 10.00
C ARG A 280 -5.44 -1.45 10.17
N MET A 281 -4.79 -0.93 9.13
CA MET A 281 -4.39 0.46 9.05
C MET A 281 -5.58 1.31 8.59
N PRO A 282 -5.74 2.54 9.10
CA PRO A 282 -4.85 3.24 10.03
C PRO A 282 -5.05 2.89 11.51
N TRP A 283 -6.13 2.20 11.87
CA TRP A 283 -6.59 1.97 13.24
C TRP A 283 -5.54 1.35 14.18
N ALA A 284 -4.69 0.47 13.65
CA ALA A 284 -3.60 -0.18 14.39
C ALA A 284 -2.60 0.78 15.05
N VAL A 285 -2.55 2.04 14.61
CA VAL A 285 -1.68 3.08 15.20
C VAL A 285 -2.27 3.66 16.50
N PHE A 286 -3.59 3.55 16.68
CA PHE A 286 -4.33 4.19 17.78
C PHE A 286 -4.74 3.19 18.88
N GLY A 287 -4.77 1.90 18.55
CA GLY A 287 -5.13 0.84 19.49
C GLY A 287 -5.36 -0.49 18.79
N ASP A 288 -6.15 -1.37 19.42
CA ASP A 288 -6.62 -2.57 18.73
C ASP A 288 -7.47 -2.19 17.48
N PRO A 289 -7.12 -2.67 16.28
CA PRO A 289 -7.79 -2.23 15.04
C PRO A 289 -9.29 -2.54 15.01
N ALA A 290 -9.73 -3.66 15.60
CA ALA A 290 -11.13 -4.05 15.57
C ALA A 290 -11.95 -3.18 16.52
N ASP A 291 -11.40 -2.91 17.71
CA ASP A 291 -12.03 -2.01 18.68
C ASP A 291 -12.12 -0.57 18.18
N GLU A 292 -11.04 -0.04 17.60
CA GLU A 292 -11.03 1.31 17.05
C GLU A 292 -11.98 1.48 15.87
N LEU A 293 -11.99 0.53 14.94
CA LEU A 293 -12.94 0.52 13.83
C LEU A 293 -14.39 0.46 14.34
N SER A 294 -14.65 -0.35 15.36
CA SER A 294 -15.98 -0.49 15.96
C SER A 294 -16.44 0.79 16.67
N ARG A 295 -15.53 1.49 17.37
CA ARG A 295 -15.78 2.82 17.92
C ARG A 295 -16.11 3.83 16.82
N ALA A 296 -15.28 3.89 15.79
CA ALA A 296 -15.45 4.82 14.68
C ALA A 296 -16.78 4.62 13.94
N ARG A 297 -17.16 3.37 13.66
CA ARG A 297 -18.44 3.03 13.02
C ARG A 297 -19.64 3.43 13.89
N ARG A 298 -19.60 3.15 15.20
CA ARG A 298 -20.65 3.58 16.13
C ARG A 298 -20.81 5.10 16.18
N ALA A 299 -19.70 5.84 16.21
CA ALA A 299 -19.72 7.31 16.16
C ALA A 299 -20.34 7.85 14.86
N CYS A 300 -20.36 7.06 13.79
CA CYS A 300 -20.99 7.39 12.51
C CYS A 300 -22.42 6.83 12.35
N GLY A 301 -22.99 6.22 13.40
CA GLY A 301 -24.32 5.61 13.35
C GLY A 301 -24.40 4.34 12.49
N LEU A 302 -23.28 3.62 12.31
CA LEU A 302 -23.20 2.36 11.57
C LEU A 302 -23.15 1.17 12.52
N PRO A 303 -23.70 0.00 12.11
CA PRO A 303 -23.60 -1.22 12.90
C PRO A 303 -22.15 -1.69 13.02
N VAL A 304 -21.87 -2.33 14.15
CA VAL A 304 -20.59 -2.99 14.41
C VAL A 304 -20.52 -4.27 13.56
N PRO A 305 -19.42 -4.54 12.85
CA PRO A 305 -19.29 -5.78 12.09
C PRO A 305 -19.35 -6.99 13.03
N GLY A 306 -20.39 -7.83 12.91
CA GLY A 306 -20.59 -9.03 13.74
C GLY A 306 -21.60 -8.90 14.88
N ALA A 307 -22.35 -7.79 14.96
CA ALA A 307 -23.59 -7.69 15.72
C ALA A 307 -24.81 -8.08 14.86
#